data_AF-A0A4Y2G6M6-F1
#
_entry.id   AF-A0A4Y2G6M6-F1
#
_cell.length_a   1.000
_cell.length_b   1.000
_cell.length_c   1.000
_cell.angle_alpha   90.00
_cell.angle_beta   90.00
_cell.angle_gamma   90.00
#
_symmetry.space_group_name_H-M   'P 1'
#
loop_
_entity.id
_entity.type
_entity.pdbx_description
1 polymer ?
#
loop_
_entity_poly.entity_id
_entity_poly.type
_entity_poly.pdbx_seq_one_letter_code
_entity_poly.pdbx_strand_id
1 'polypeptide(L)'
;MGFPRQIQSDLGSSFTSLLTTECFDRFGIKVTHSSVLHPQTNPVERFHRTIKRMLKVLCLESGQDWEKNLPVTLLALRTITHDSSGFSPAELVHGKNLRTPEVLLYEHWVRSQEEDSTVTEYIFDLINRMRHCQELAVTTMAETRDKRKT
;
A
#
# COMPACT_ATOMS: atom_id res chain seq x y z
N MET A 1 -4.67 8.57 8.27
CA MET A 1 -5.06 7.19 8.62
C MET A 1 -6.36 7.25 9.41
N GLY A 2 -7.25 6.26 9.24
CA GLY A 2 -8.56 6.22 9.89
C GLY A 2 -9.10 4.80 10.00
N PHE A 3 -10.28 4.65 10.61
CA PHE A 3 -10.92 3.34 10.76
C PHE A 3 -11.50 2.85 9.43
N PRO A 4 -11.23 1.59 9.03
CA PRO A 4 -11.79 1.03 7.82
C PRO A 4 -13.28 0.76 8.01
N ARG A 5 -14.07 0.89 6.93
CA ARG A 5 -15.48 0.49 6.94
C ARG A 5 -15.67 -1.03 7.01
N GLN A 6 -14.73 -1.77 6.44
CA GLN A 6 -14.77 -3.21 6.38
C GLN A 6 -13.36 -3.80 6.48
N ILE A 7 -13.24 -4.91 7.18
CA ILE A 7 -12.02 -5.72 7.25
C ILE A 7 -12.34 -7.11 6.71
N GLN A 8 -11.48 -7.62 5.83
CA GLN A 8 -11.48 -9.02 5.46
C GLN A 8 -10.36 -9.75 6.20
N SER A 9 -10.68 -10.85 6.87
CA SER A 9 -9.70 -11.65 7.60
C SER A 9 -9.92 -13.15 7.39
N ASP A 10 -9.04 -13.99 7.91
CA ASP A 10 -9.26 -15.42 8.05
C ASP A 10 -10.07 -15.74 9.33
N LEU A 11 -10.25 -17.03 9.64
CA LEU A 11 -10.89 -17.49 10.87
C LEU A 11 -9.91 -17.64 12.05
N GLY A 12 -8.76 -16.96 12.00
CA GLY A 12 -7.79 -16.97 13.09
C GLY A 12 -8.42 -16.49 14.40
N SER A 13 -8.08 -17.13 15.52
CA SER A 13 -8.65 -16.83 16.84
C SER A 13 -8.48 -15.38 17.25
N SER A 14 -7.40 -14.72 16.82
CA SER A 14 -7.17 -13.29 17.06
C SER A 14 -8.23 -12.39 16.42
N PHE A 15 -8.85 -12.81 15.31
CA PHE A 15 -9.88 -12.06 14.58
C PHE A 15 -11.31 -12.51 14.88
N THR A 16 -11.47 -13.65 15.57
CA THR A 16 -12.78 -14.20 15.96
C THR A 16 -13.02 -14.18 17.46
N SER A 17 -12.04 -13.74 18.26
CA SER A 17 -12.19 -13.60 19.70
C SER A 17 -13.29 -12.60 20.06
N LEU A 18 -13.99 -12.85 21.17
CA LEU A 18 -15.04 -11.97 21.66
C LEU A 18 -14.58 -10.52 21.78
N LEU A 19 -13.38 -10.31 22.33
CA LEU A 19 -12.79 -8.97 22.51
C LEU A 19 -12.61 -8.25 21.16
N THR A 20 -12.12 -8.96 20.16
CA THR A 20 -11.85 -8.39 18.83
C THR A 20 -13.16 -8.08 18.10
N THR A 21 -14.13 -8.97 18.16
CA THR A 21 -15.46 -8.78 17.55
C THR A 21 -16.19 -7.58 18.17
N GLU A 22 -16.21 -7.49 19.50
CA GLU A 22 -16.77 -6.33 20.24
C GLU A 22 -16.08 -5.01 19.86
N CYS A 23 -14.76 -5.04 19.68
CA CYS A 23 -14.02 -3.87 19.21
C CYS A 23 -14.50 -3.42 17.82
N PHE A 24 -14.59 -4.36 16.87
CA PHE A 24 -15.05 -4.05 15.52
C PHE A 24 -16.49 -3.52 15.51
N ASP A 25 -17.39 -4.12 16.29
CA ASP A 25 -18.79 -3.68 16.39
C ASP A 25 -18.91 -2.27 16.97
N ARG A 26 -18.14 -1.95 18.03
CA ARG A 26 -18.13 -0.61 18.64
C ARG A 26 -17.62 0.47 17.69
N PHE A 27 -16.68 0.14 16.82
CA PHE A 27 -16.16 1.06 15.81
C PHE A 27 -16.97 1.02 14.49
N GLY A 28 -18.04 0.22 14.42
CA GLY A 28 -18.87 0.09 13.22
C GLY A 28 -18.13 -0.54 12.03
N ILE A 29 -17.14 -1.37 12.30
CA ILE A 29 -16.29 -2.02 11.29
C ILE A 29 -16.91 -3.35 10.91
N LYS A 30 -17.33 -3.49 9.66
CA LYS A 30 -17.85 -4.77 9.16
C LYS A 30 -16.72 -5.78 8.98
N VAL A 31 -16.81 -6.96 9.59
CA VAL A 31 -15.84 -8.04 9.37
C VAL A 31 -16.37 -9.03 8.36
N THR A 32 -15.51 -9.50 7.46
CA THR A 32 -15.84 -10.59 6.52
C THR A 32 -14.74 -11.64 6.59
N HIS A 33 -15.11 -12.86 6.93
CA HIS A 33 -14.16 -13.96 7.03
C HIS A 33 -14.03 -14.69 5.70
N SER A 34 -12.79 -15.01 5.34
CA SER A 34 -12.43 -15.81 4.17
C SER A 34 -12.87 -17.25 4.42
N SER A 35 -13.51 -17.90 3.45
CA SER A 35 -13.90 -19.31 3.58
C SER A 35 -12.67 -20.22 3.68
N VAL A 36 -12.74 -21.22 4.57
CA VAL A 36 -11.66 -22.20 4.82
C VAL A 36 -11.22 -22.94 3.55
N LEU A 37 -12.15 -23.16 2.61
CA LEU A 37 -11.88 -23.90 1.38
C LEU A 37 -11.41 -23.05 0.19
N HIS A 38 -11.36 -21.72 0.31
CA HIS A 38 -10.94 -20.82 -0.78
C HIS A 38 -9.91 -19.78 -0.31
N PRO A 39 -8.66 -20.19 0.02
CA PRO A 39 -7.58 -19.27 0.38
C PRO A 39 -7.23 -18.27 -0.73
N GLN A 40 -7.61 -18.55 -1.99
CA GLN A 40 -7.52 -17.59 -3.11
C GLN A 40 -8.31 -16.29 -2.87
N THR A 41 -9.28 -16.29 -1.94
CA THR A 41 -10.05 -15.11 -1.58
C THR A 41 -9.26 -14.12 -0.72
N ASN A 42 -8.13 -14.52 -0.12
CA ASN A 42 -7.32 -13.63 0.72
C ASN A 42 -6.10 -13.06 -0.06
N PRO A 43 -6.19 -11.84 -0.63
CA PRO A 43 -5.09 -11.23 -1.39
C PRO A 43 -3.83 -10.96 -0.53
N VAL A 44 -3.98 -10.96 0.80
CA VAL A 44 -2.90 -10.70 1.74
C VAL A 44 -1.81 -11.77 1.67
N GLU A 45 -2.15 -13.03 1.38
CA GLU A 45 -1.15 -14.10 1.28
C GLU A 45 -0.13 -13.86 0.15
N ARG A 46 -0.62 -13.36 -1.00
CA ARG A 46 0.26 -12.97 -2.11
C ARG A 46 1.19 -11.84 -1.68
N PHE A 47 0.66 -10.86 -0.97
CA PHE A 47 1.45 -9.74 -0.47
C PHE A 47 2.51 -10.18 0.55
N HIS A 48 2.15 -11.08 1.48
CA HIS A 48 3.08 -11.68 2.44
C HIS A 48 4.24 -12.41 1.74
N ARG A 49 3.98 -13.08 0.61
CA ARG A 49 5.03 -13.73 -0.18
C ARG A 49 6.04 -12.71 -0.73
N THR A 50 5.58 -11.56 -1.20
CA THR A 50 6.45 -10.48 -1.68
C THR A 50 7.28 -9.90 -0.55
N ILE A 51 6.67 -9.58 0.60
CA ILE A 51 7.38 -9.08 1.78
C ILE A 51 8.49 -10.05 2.20
N LYS A 52 8.16 -11.34 2.35
CA LYS A 52 9.12 -12.37 2.76
C LYS A 52 10.30 -12.48 1.79
N ARG A 53 10.06 -12.35 0.49
CA ARG A 53 11.13 -12.36 -0.54
C ARG A 53 12.05 -11.16 -0.40
N MET A 54 11.50 -9.95 -0.27
CA MET A 54 12.31 -8.73 -0.11
C MET A 54 13.10 -8.76 1.20
N LEU A 55 12.46 -9.14 2.31
CA LEU A 55 13.14 -9.30 3.60
C LEU A 55 14.29 -10.30 3.51
N LYS A 56 14.08 -11.45 2.85
CA LYS A 56 15.15 -12.46 2.70
C LYS A 56 16.37 -11.88 1.98
N VAL A 57 16.17 -11.16 0.88
CA VAL A 57 17.29 -10.53 0.14
C VAL A 57 18.00 -9.50 1.01
N LEU A 58 17.25 -8.59 1.64
CA LEU A 58 17.83 -7.52 2.46
C LEU A 58 18.55 -8.05 3.71
N CYS A 59 18.05 -9.12 4.34
CA CYS A 59 18.74 -9.75 5.46
C CYS A 59 20.05 -10.42 5.02
N LEU A 60 20.08 -11.02 3.83
CA LEU A 60 21.30 -11.62 3.28
C LEU A 60 22.34 -10.56 2.93
N GLU A 61 21.93 -9.41 2.40
CA GLU A 61 22.83 -8.31 2.02
C GLU A 61 23.35 -7.52 3.24
N SER A 62 22.46 -7.20 4.18
CA SER A 62 22.81 -6.40 5.37
C SER A 62 23.50 -7.19 6.48
N GLY A 63 23.33 -8.53 6.49
CA GLY A 63 23.72 -9.39 7.62
C GLY A 63 22.92 -9.13 8.90
N GLN A 64 21.84 -8.35 8.84
CA GLN A 64 21.00 -8.00 9.98
C GLN A 64 19.71 -8.83 10.02
N ASP A 65 19.15 -8.94 11.22
CA ASP A 65 17.83 -9.56 11.42
C ASP A 65 16.71 -8.82 10.66
N TRP A 66 15.65 -9.55 10.38
CA TRP A 66 14.51 -9.08 9.58
C TRP A 66 13.80 -7.86 10.20
N GLU A 67 13.81 -7.73 11.52
CA GLU A 67 13.19 -6.61 12.25
C GLU A 67 13.82 -5.28 11.88
N LYS A 68 15.15 -5.24 11.75
CA LYS A 68 15.90 -4.03 11.34
C LYS A 68 15.67 -3.69 9.87
N ASN A 69 15.43 -4.69 9.05
CA ASN A 69 15.17 -4.54 7.62
C ASN A 69 13.69 -4.22 7.29
N LEU A 70 12.78 -4.40 8.25
CA LEU A 70 11.35 -4.22 8.03
C LEU A 70 10.96 -2.79 7.61
N PRO A 71 11.46 -1.71 8.25
CA PRO A 71 11.10 -0.34 7.85
C PRO A 71 11.52 -0.04 6.40
N VAL A 72 12.73 -0.45 6.00
CA VAL A 72 13.24 -0.25 4.63
C VAL A 72 12.43 -1.07 3.63
N THR A 73 12.10 -2.31 3.96
CA THR A 73 11.26 -3.17 3.11
C THR A 73 9.88 -2.56 2.89
N LEU A 74 9.25 -2.07 3.96
CA LEU A 74 7.93 -1.46 3.87
C LEU A 74 7.96 -0.10 3.16
N LEU A 75 9.07 0.65 3.25
CA LEU A 75 9.25 1.87 2.46
C LEU A 75 9.29 1.53 0.98
N ALA A 76 10.15 0.58 0.58
CA ALA A 76 10.26 0.14 -0.81
C ALA A 76 8.91 -0.34 -1.38
N LEU A 77 8.18 -1.18 -0.63
CA LEU A 77 6.85 -1.65 -1.04
C LEU A 77 5.82 -0.54 -1.20
N ARG A 78 5.97 0.58 -0.49
CA ARG A 78 5.05 1.73 -0.62
C ARG A 78 5.40 2.64 -1.79
N THR A 79 6.66 2.68 -2.20
CA THR A 79 7.16 3.63 -3.21
C THR A 79 7.35 3.01 -4.59
N ILE A 80 7.42 1.68 -4.70
CA ILE A 80 7.51 0.97 -5.97
C ILE A 80 6.16 0.96 -6.69
N THR A 81 6.17 1.28 -7.98
CA THR A 81 5.01 1.18 -8.87
C THR A 81 4.65 -0.28 -9.11
N HIS A 82 3.38 -0.63 -8.91
CA HIS A 82 2.89 -1.98 -9.15
C HIS A 82 2.34 -2.12 -10.58
N ASP A 83 2.80 -3.10 -11.35
CA ASP A 83 2.36 -3.35 -12.74
C ASP A 83 0.84 -3.46 -12.90
N SER A 84 0.14 -3.97 -11.88
CA SER A 84 -1.31 -4.14 -11.93
C SER A 84 -2.08 -2.83 -11.85
N SER A 85 -1.54 -1.82 -11.17
CA SER A 85 -2.19 -0.53 -10.97
C SER A 85 -1.54 0.58 -11.82
N GLY A 86 -0.30 0.40 -12.25
CA GLY A 86 0.52 1.47 -12.85
C GLY A 86 1.04 2.50 -11.83
N PHE A 87 0.57 2.45 -10.58
CA PHE A 87 0.91 3.38 -9.50
C PHE A 87 1.49 2.65 -8.29
N SER A 88 2.29 3.37 -7.52
CA SER A 88 2.73 2.94 -6.19
C SER A 88 1.63 3.13 -5.14
N PRO A 89 1.63 2.34 -4.06
CA PRO A 89 0.69 2.53 -2.96
C PRO A 89 0.75 3.95 -2.35
N ALA A 90 1.93 4.56 -2.29
CA ALA A 90 2.10 5.92 -1.80
C ALA A 90 1.33 6.94 -2.65
N GLU A 91 1.39 6.82 -3.98
CA GLU A 91 0.67 7.70 -4.89
C GLU A 91 -0.85 7.55 -4.76
N LEU A 92 -1.34 6.33 -4.61
CA LEU A 92 -2.78 6.08 -4.47
C LEU A 92 -3.35 6.64 -3.15
N VAL A 93 -2.54 6.68 -2.09
CA VAL A 93 -2.96 7.13 -0.76
C VAL A 93 -2.72 8.63 -0.55
N HIS A 94 -1.60 9.16 -1.07
CA HIS A 94 -1.15 10.53 -0.79
C HIS A 94 -1.13 11.43 -2.03
N GLY A 95 -1.46 10.92 -3.21
CA GLY A 95 -1.40 11.67 -4.48
C GLY A 95 0.02 11.93 -4.98
N LYS A 96 1.05 11.47 -4.27
CA LYS A 96 2.46 11.61 -4.65
C LYS A 96 3.27 10.49 -4.03
N ASN A 97 4.42 10.21 -4.63
CA ASN A 97 5.36 9.27 -4.04
C ASN A 97 6.02 9.87 -2.77
N LEU A 98 6.52 9.01 -1.89
CA LEU A 98 7.23 9.45 -0.69
C LEU A 98 8.60 10.01 -1.08
N ARG A 99 9.08 11.00 -0.31
CA ARG A 99 10.47 11.47 -0.44
C ARG A 99 11.42 10.40 0.10
N THR A 100 11.92 9.56 -0.80
CA THR A 100 12.96 8.57 -0.49
C THR A 100 14.34 9.25 -0.37
N PRO A 101 15.34 8.57 0.21
CA PRO A 101 16.70 9.10 0.25
C PRO A 101 17.24 9.51 -1.13
N GLU A 102 16.91 8.74 -2.18
CA GLU A 102 17.25 9.06 -3.57
C GLU A 102 16.64 10.39 -4.02
N VAL A 103 15.35 10.61 -3.75
CA VAL A 103 14.66 11.86 -4.10
C VAL A 103 15.28 13.04 -3.36
N LEU A 104 15.61 12.89 -2.07
CA LEU A 104 16.25 13.95 -1.30
C LEU A 104 17.63 14.33 -1.85
N LEU A 105 18.43 13.34 -2.27
CA LEU A 105 19.73 13.59 -2.90
C LEU A 105 19.57 14.29 -4.24
N TYR A 106 18.61 13.85 -5.06
CA TYR A 106 18.30 14.49 -6.35
C TYR A 106 17.86 15.95 -6.17
N GLU A 107 16.96 16.21 -5.23
CA GLU A 107 16.47 17.55 -4.94
C GLU A 107 17.58 18.47 -4.43
N HIS A 108 18.50 17.94 -3.60
CA HIS A 108 19.62 18.71 -3.07
C HIS A 108 20.68 19.03 -4.14
N TRP A 109 20.94 18.11 -5.07
CA TRP A 109 22.05 18.24 -6.02
C TRP A 109 21.65 18.79 -7.40
N VAL A 110 20.41 18.58 -7.84
CA VAL A 110 20.00 18.84 -9.23
C VAL A 110 18.91 19.89 -9.33
N ARG A 111 17.99 19.97 -8.36
CA ARG A 111 16.78 20.79 -8.49
C ARG A 111 17.05 22.22 -8.03
N SER A 112 17.00 23.17 -8.96
CA SER A 112 16.83 24.60 -8.67
C SER A 112 15.56 24.77 -7.83
N GLN A 113 15.55 25.67 -6.85
CA GLN A 113 14.36 25.92 -6.01
C GLN A 113 13.13 26.12 -6.92
N GLU A 114 12.13 25.25 -6.75
CA GLU A 114 10.86 25.40 -7.46
C GLU A 114 10.18 26.68 -7.00
N GLU A 115 9.49 27.36 -7.93
CA GLU A 115 8.62 28.47 -7.60
C GLU A 115 7.54 28.01 -6.63
N ASP A 116 7.42 28.72 -5.51
CA ASP A 116 6.40 28.44 -4.50
C ASP A 116 5.00 28.64 -5.09
N SER A 117 4.32 27.55 -5.43
CA SER A 117 2.89 27.58 -5.74
C SER A 117 2.08 28.03 -4.51
N THR A 118 0.99 28.76 -4.72
CA THR A 118 0.10 29.11 -3.62
C THR A 118 -0.47 27.85 -2.97
N VAL A 119 -0.70 27.87 -1.66
CA VAL A 119 -1.23 26.71 -0.91
C VAL A 119 -2.53 26.18 -1.55
N THR A 120 -3.38 27.08 -2.03
CA THR A 120 -4.64 26.74 -2.70
C THR A 120 -4.45 25.99 -4.02
N GLU A 121 -3.48 26.41 -4.82
CA GLU A 121 -3.17 25.77 -6.10
C GLU A 121 -2.58 24.38 -5.88
N TYR A 122 -1.66 24.26 -4.90
CA TYR A 122 -1.11 22.98 -4.48
C TYR A 122 -2.20 22.00 -4.02
N ILE A 123 -3.14 22.45 -3.17
CA ILE A 123 -4.23 21.59 -2.68
C ILE A 123 -5.13 21.15 -3.84
N PHE A 124 -5.45 22.05 -4.77
CA PHE A 124 -6.29 21.73 -5.92
C PHE A 124 -5.61 20.71 -6.86
N ASP A 125 -4.34 20.91 -7.18
CA ASP A 125 -3.54 19.97 -7.96
C ASP A 125 -3.45 18.60 -7.26
N LEU A 126 -3.19 18.60 -5.95
CA LEU A 126 -3.10 17.36 -5.17
C LEU A 126 -4.40 16.56 -5.21
N ILE A 127 -5.54 17.20 -4.97
CA ILE A 127 -6.86 16.54 -5.00
C ILE A 127 -7.16 15.98 -6.39
N ASN A 128 -6.88 16.76 -7.44
CA ASN A 128 -7.10 16.31 -8.82
C ASN A 128 -6.22 15.12 -9.18
N ARG A 129 -4.94 15.15 -8.79
CA ARG A 129 -4.00 14.05 -9.00
C ARG A 129 -4.45 12.80 -8.26
N MET A 130 -4.84 12.91 -6.98
CA MET A 130 -5.35 11.78 -6.20
C MET A 130 -6.54 11.11 -6.88
N ARG A 131 -7.53 11.90 -7.33
CA ARG A 131 -8.71 11.38 -8.04
C ARG A 131 -8.30 10.69 -9.34
N HIS A 132 -7.46 11.34 -10.14
CA HIS A 132 -7.02 10.80 -11.42
C HIS A 132 -6.24 9.49 -11.28
N CYS A 133 -5.30 9.41 -10.34
CA CYS A 133 -4.56 8.18 -10.04
C CYS A 133 -5.49 7.05 -9.62
N GLN A 134 -6.52 7.33 -8.80
CA GLN A 134 -7.49 6.32 -8.39
C GLN A 134 -8.33 5.80 -9.56
N GLU A 135 -8.83 6.70 -10.40
CA GLU A 135 -9.61 6.33 -11.59
C GLU A 135 -8.79 5.46 -12.54
N LEU A 136 -7.58 5.88 -12.88
CA LEU A 136 -6.67 5.13 -13.75
C LEU A 136 -6.23 3.80 -13.13
N ALA A 137 -6.02 3.73 -11.82
CA ALA A 137 -5.66 2.48 -11.16
C ALA A 137 -6.80 1.47 -11.28
N VAL A 138 -8.06 1.89 -11.09
CA VAL A 138 -9.23 1.01 -11.21
C VAL A 138 -9.37 0.47 -12.63
N THR A 139 -9.22 1.33 -13.66
CA THR A 139 -9.30 0.88 -15.06
C THR A 139 -8.16 -0.07 -15.40
N THR A 140 -6.92 0.27 -15.06
CA THR A 140 -5.72 -0.55 -15.32
C THR A 140 -5.81 -1.90 -14.61
N MET A 141 -6.30 -1.93 -13.37
CA MET A 141 -6.50 -3.17 -12.62
C MET A 141 -7.59 -4.05 -13.24
N ALA A 142 -8.67 -3.46 -13.77
CA ALA A 142 -9.71 -4.20 -14.48
C ALA A 142 -9.16 -4.84 -15.77
N GLU A 143 -8.48 -4.05 -16.60
CA GLU A 143 -7.85 -4.54 -17.83
C GLU A 143 -6.81 -5.63 -17.57
N THR A 144 -5.94 -5.42 -16.57
CA THR A 144 -4.92 -6.41 -16.18
C THR A 144 -5.55 -7.69 -15.66
N ARG A 145 -6.69 -7.59 -14.96
CA ARG A 145 -7.43 -8.77 -14.48
C ARG A 145 -8.00 -9.56 -15.64
N ASP A 146 -8.55 -8.89 -16.66
CA ASP A 146 -9.18 -9.57 -17.78
C ASP A 146 -8.14 -10.19 -18.73
N LYS A 147 -7.00 -9.51 -18.97
CA LYS A 147 -5.84 -10.08 -19.68
C LYS A 147 -5.25 -11.34 -19.03
N ARG A 148 -5.41 -11.52 -17.71
CA ARG A 148 -4.91 -12.70 -16.99
C ARG A 148 -5.87 -13.89 -17.03
N LYS A 149 -7.09 -13.72 -17.53
CA LYS A 149 -8.10 -14.79 -17.70
C LYS A 149 -8.08 -15.41 -19.09
N THR A 150 -7.59 -14.67 -20.08
CA THR A 150 -7.27 -15.13 -21.45
C THR A 150 -5.90 -15.77 -21.50
#